data_AF-A0A2M7XS45-F1
#
_entry.id   AF-A0A2M7XS45-F1
#
_cell.length_a   1.000
_cell.length_b   1.000
_cell.length_c   1.000
_cell.angle_alpha   90.00
_cell.angle_beta   90.00
_cell.angle_gamma   90.00
#
_symmetry.space_group_name_H-M   'P 1'
#
loop_
_entity.id
_entity.type
_entity.pdbx_description
1 polymer ?
#
loop_
_entity_poly.entity_id
_entity_poly.type
_entity_poly.pdbx_seq_one_letter_code
_entity_poly.pdbx_strand_id
1 'polypeptide(L)'
;MMRYFKNIWLGFTAFILIANSTILGKTEAETMSFFRQYKTEIESTAEMLGIPAYFFICSLYPEIRYNYNGLDQSMDILLAKTGHDSSIGVCQIKLSTARWISGVARNKDNPYYIKVSDHYFHIVSVSSPQETLAILINPIQSIRTAQLLIAMNYYRWLKAGIDLKDKVGVLATLYNAGSIDRNGVERAPGRHPKMNRYGELAMQFFDSDSLLSLTTK
;
A
#
# COMPACT_ATOMS: atom_id res chain seq x y z
N MET A 1 -1.92 42.07 32.64
CA MET A 1 -0.90 41.05 32.32
C MET A 1 -1.41 39.60 32.48
N MET A 2 -2.31 39.29 33.45
CA MET A 2 -2.85 37.92 33.64
C MET A 2 -3.80 37.38 32.54
N ARG A 3 -4.42 38.22 31.71
CA ARG A 3 -5.37 37.78 30.66
C ARG A 3 -4.68 37.18 29.42
N TYR A 4 -3.45 37.60 29.13
CA TYR A 4 -2.67 37.11 27.97
C TYR A 4 -2.14 35.69 28.19
N PHE A 5 -1.75 35.33 29.42
CA PHE A 5 -1.24 34.00 29.74
C PHE A 5 -2.30 32.90 29.66
N LYS A 6 -3.58 33.18 29.98
CA LYS A 6 -4.67 32.20 29.83
C LYS A 6 -4.95 31.84 28.36
N ASN A 7 -4.85 32.79 27.45
CA ASN A 7 -5.11 32.56 26.02
C ASN A 7 -3.97 31.77 25.34
N ILE A 8 -2.73 31.95 25.79
CA ILE A 8 -1.59 31.17 25.31
C ILE A 8 -1.69 29.72 25.78
N TRP A 9 -2.10 29.48 27.04
CA TRP A 9 -2.30 28.13 27.57
C TRP A 9 -3.46 27.39 26.90
N LEU A 10 -4.58 28.07 26.63
CA LEU A 10 -5.70 27.51 25.86
C LEU A 10 -5.32 27.20 24.41
N GLY A 11 -4.51 28.06 23.78
CA GLY A 11 -3.97 27.79 22.44
C GLY A 11 -3.00 26.61 22.41
N PHE A 12 -2.18 26.44 23.44
CA PHE A 12 -1.22 25.34 23.55
C PHE A 12 -1.90 24.00 23.87
N THR A 13 -2.93 23.98 24.73
CA THR A 13 -3.72 22.76 24.99
C THR A 13 -4.59 22.37 23.80
N ALA A 14 -5.18 23.34 23.09
CA ALA A 14 -5.88 23.08 21.83
C ALA A 14 -4.93 22.55 20.75
N PHE A 15 -3.71 23.10 20.64
CA PHE A 15 -2.68 22.61 19.73
C PHE A 15 -2.22 21.19 20.08
N ILE A 16 -2.03 20.86 21.35
CA ILE A 16 -1.69 19.49 21.79
C ILE A 16 -2.85 18.51 21.53
N LEU A 17 -4.10 18.93 21.71
CA LEU A 17 -5.27 18.09 21.43
C LEU A 17 -5.46 17.83 19.93
N ILE A 18 -5.23 18.85 19.08
CA ILE A 18 -5.26 18.72 17.61
C ILE A 18 -4.06 17.90 17.12
N ALA A 19 -2.88 18.06 17.72
CA ALA A 19 -1.72 17.23 17.41
C ALA A 19 -1.97 15.76 17.83
N ASN A 20 -2.57 15.51 18.99
CA ASN A 20 -2.86 14.15 19.43
C ASN A 20 -3.97 13.45 18.63
N SER A 21 -4.95 14.19 18.09
CA SER A 21 -5.96 13.61 17.19
C SER A 21 -5.47 13.42 15.75
N THR A 22 -4.37 14.08 15.37
CA THR A 22 -3.76 13.95 14.02
C THR A 22 -2.57 12.98 13.99
N ILE A 23 -2.08 12.49 15.12
CA ILE A 23 -0.96 11.53 15.21
C ILE A 23 -1.43 10.05 15.20
N LEU A 24 -2.73 9.78 15.33
CA LEU A 24 -3.25 8.42 15.41
C LEU A 24 -3.79 7.97 14.03
N GLY A 25 -3.31 6.82 13.54
CA GLY A 25 -3.88 6.16 12.37
C GLY A 25 -5.38 5.91 12.52
N LYS A 26 -6.07 5.61 11.41
CA LYS A 26 -7.54 5.47 11.37
C LYS A 26 -8.05 4.45 12.37
N THR A 27 -9.26 4.63 12.87
CA THR A 27 -9.95 3.58 13.65
C THR A 27 -10.18 2.32 12.81
N GLU A 28 -10.45 1.20 13.46
CA GLU A 28 -10.80 -0.02 12.74
C GLU A 28 -12.06 0.19 11.88
N ALA A 29 -13.10 0.82 12.42
CA ALA A 29 -14.33 1.11 11.68
C ALA A 29 -14.07 1.94 10.40
N GLU A 30 -13.23 2.98 10.48
CA GLU A 30 -12.85 3.78 9.31
C GLU A 30 -12.02 2.97 8.30
N THR A 31 -11.11 2.13 8.79
CA THR A 31 -10.30 1.23 7.95
C THR A 31 -11.19 0.25 7.20
N MET A 32 -12.16 -0.36 7.87
CA MET A 32 -13.13 -1.27 7.26
C MET A 32 -14.05 -0.55 6.28
N SER A 33 -14.44 0.69 6.58
CA SER A 33 -15.25 1.53 5.68
C SER A 33 -14.53 1.79 4.36
N PHE A 34 -13.22 2.06 4.39
CA PHE A 34 -12.39 2.20 3.18
C PHE A 34 -12.47 0.95 2.29
N PHE A 35 -12.27 -0.24 2.86
CA PHE A 35 -12.32 -1.48 2.08
C PHE A 35 -13.72 -1.76 1.53
N ARG A 36 -14.78 -1.42 2.26
CA ARG A 36 -16.16 -1.53 1.77
C ARG A 36 -16.45 -0.56 0.63
N GLN A 37 -15.97 0.68 0.74
CA GLN A 37 -16.13 1.69 -0.30
C GLN A 37 -15.54 1.25 -1.64
N TYR A 38 -14.37 0.61 -1.61
CA TYR A 38 -13.66 0.18 -2.82
C TYR A 38 -13.82 -1.31 -3.14
N LYS A 39 -14.75 -2.02 -2.49
CA LYS A 39 -14.89 -3.47 -2.58
C LYS A 39 -14.95 -3.98 -4.03
N THR A 40 -15.82 -3.40 -4.85
CA THR A 40 -15.98 -3.80 -6.26
C THR A 40 -14.68 -3.65 -7.05
N GLU A 41 -13.95 -2.56 -6.84
CA GLU A 41 -12.68 -2.31 -7.52
C GLU A 41 -11.59 -3.28 -7.06
N ILE A 42 -11.57 -3.58 -5.75
CA ILE A 42 -10.64 -4.55 -5.16
C ILE A 42 -10.88 -5.93 -5.76
N GLU A 43 -12.12 -6.41 -5.74
CA GLU A 43 -12.47 -7.75 -6.19
C GLU A 43 -12.25 -7.94 -7.70
N SER A 44 -12.73 -7.00 -8.52
CA SER A 44 -12.54 -7.07 -9.97
C SER A 44 -11.07 -7.02 -10.38
N THR A 45 -10.26 -6.19 -9.71
CA THR A 45 -8.81 -6.14 -9.96
C THR A 45 -8.13 -7.43 -9.53
N ALA A 46 -8.47 -7.98 -8.37
CA ALA A 46 -7.91 -9.23 -7.88
C ALA A 46 -8.22 -10.40 -8.84
N GLU A 47 -9.46 -10.45 -9.34
CA GLU A 47 -9.89 -11.42 -10.36
C GLU A 47 -9.07 -11.28 -11.65
N MET A 48 -8.90 -10.07 -12.18
CA MET A 48 -8.08 -9.82 -13.37
C MET A 48 -6.62 -10.25 -13.20
N LEU A 49 -6.09 -10.15 -11.98
CA LEU A 49 -4.72 -10.54 -11.63
C LEU A 49 -4.59 -12.03 -11.26
N GLY A 50 -5.71 -12.75 -11.12
CA GLY A 50 -5.73 -14.14 -10.70
C GLY A 50 -5.22 -14.35 -9.27
N ILE A 51 -5.39 -13.38 -8.38
CA ILE A 51 -5.03 -13.48 -6.97
C ILE A 51 -6.24 -13.27 -6.06
N PRO A 52 -6.26 -13.79 -4.83
CA PRO A 52 -7.34 -13.53 -3.89
C PRO A 52 -7.36 -12.07 -3.42
N ALA A 53 -8.56 -11.48 -3.30
CA ALA A 53 -8.74 -10.10 -2.83
C ALA A 53 -8.15 -9.86 -1.42
N TYR A 54 -8.18 -10.87 -0.54
CA TYR A 54 -7.61 -10.74 0.80
C TYR A 54 -6.09 -10.51 0.80
N PHE A 55 -5.36 -10.88 -0.25
CA PHE A 55 -3.93 -10.53 -0.35
C PHE A 55 -3.75 -9.02 -0.29
N PHE A 56 -4.55 -8.28 -1.06
CA PHE A 56 -4.53 -6.83 -1.05
C PHE A 56 -5.03 -6.25 0.27
N ILE A 57 -6.21 -6.68 0.71
CA ILE A 57 -6.86 -6.12 1.90
C ILE A 57 -5.95 -6.28 3.12
N CYS A 58 -5.39 -7.47 3.34
CA CYS A 58 -4.49 -7.70 4.47
C CYS A 58 -3.15 -6.97 4.31
N SER A 59 -2.60 -6.89 3.10
CA SER A 59 -1.34 -6.16 2.88
C SER A 59 -1.49 -4.67 3.10
N LEU A 60 -2.66 -4.09 2.79
CA LEU A 60 -2.89 -2.66 2.95
C LEU A 60 -3.45 -2.28 4.33
N TYR A 61 -4.07 -3.21 5.06
CA TYR A 61 -4.71 -2.94 6.34
C TYR A 61 -3.79 -2.21 7.34
N PRO A 62 -2.54 -2.65 7.59
CA PRO A 62 -1.68 -1.96 8.54
C PRO A 62 -1.35 -0.53 8.12
N GLU A 63 -1.28 -0.24 6.82
CA GLU A 63 -1.06 1.12 6.31
C GLU A 63 -2.23 2.03 6.68
N ILE A 64 -3.45 1.62 6.33
CA ILE A 64 -4.66 2.43 6.55
C ILE A 64 -4.92 2.61 8.05
N ARG A 65 -4.74 1.53 8.82
CA ARG A 65 -5.05 1.49 10.26
C ARG A 65 -4.04 2.29 11.10
N TYR A 66 -2.76 2.24 10.76
CA TYR A 66 -1.70 2.72 11.66
C TYR A 66 -0.83 3.84 11.07
N ASN A 67 -0.71 3.95 9.74
CA ASN A 67 0.25 4.86 9.09
C ASN A 67 -0.40 5.97 8.27
N TYR A 68 -1.62 5.78 7.77
CA TYR A 68 -2.24 6.72 6.84
C TYR A 68 -2.86 7.94 7.55
N ASN A 69 -2.38 9.11 7.17
CA ASN A 69 -2.89 10.41 7.60
C ASN A 69 -3.04 11.35 6.39
N GLY A 70 -4.19 12.02 6.28
CA GLY A 70 -4.47 12.92 5.16
C GLY A 70 -3.60 14.18 5.13
N LEU A 71 -3.08 14.63 6.29
CA LEU A 71 -2.14 15.75 6.36
C LEU A 71 -0.76 15.36 5.80
N ASP A 72 -0.26 14.19 6.19
CA ASP A 72 1.03 13.66 5.71
C ASP A 72 0.99 13.46 4.19
N GLN A 73 -0.14 12.94 3.66
CA GLN A 73 -0.33 12.80 2.22
C GLN A 73 -0.20 14.12 1.44
N SER A 74 -0.71 15.23 1.99
CA SER A 74 -0.60 16.54 1.33
C SER A 74 0.85 17.02 1.26
N MET A 75 1.62 16.75 2.33
CA MET A 75 3.05 17.03 2.36
C MET A 75 3.84 16.13 1.40
N ASP A 76 3.51 14.85 1.35
CA ASP A 76 4.13 13.89 0.43
C ASP A 76 3.90 14.25 -1.03
N ILE A 77 2.71 14.72 -1.39
CA ILE A 77 2.43 15.22 -2.75
C ILE A 77 3.27 16.47 -3.06
N LEU A 78 3.47 17.36 -2.09
CA LEU A 78 4.30 18.55 -2.29
C LEU A 78 5.77 18.18 -2.50
N LEU A 79 6.31 17.30 -1.66
CA LEU A 79 7.68 16.78 -1.76
C LEU A 79 7.89 15.97 -3.05
N ALA A 80 6.91 15.18 -3.45
CA ALA A 80 6.94 14.46 -4.73
C ALA A 80 7.08 15.41 -5.93
N LYS A 81 6.39 16.56 -5.92
CA LYS A 81 6.50 17.57 -6.97
C LYS A 81 7.89 18.21 -7.05
N THR A 82 8.64 18.23 -5.95
CA THR A 82 10.03 18.70 -5.94
C THR A 82 11.06 17.60 -6.20
N GLY A 83 10.61 16.39 -6.53
CA GLY A 83 11.46 15.27 -6.96
C GLY A 83 11.81 14.26 -5.85
N HIS A 84 11.24 14.39 -4.65
CA HIS A 84 11.42 13.38 -3.62
C HIS A 84 10.64 12.09 -3.92
N ASP A 85 11.22 10.95 -3.54
CA ASP A 85 10.59 9.64 -3.69
C ASP A 85 9.62 9.33 -2.52
N SER A 86 8.51 10.08 -2.48
CA SER A 86 7.46 9.93 -1.46
C SER A 86 6.50 8.78 -1.78
N SER A 87 5.91 8.23 -0.73
CA SER A 87 4.75 7.33 -0.79
C SER A 87 3.48 8.14 -1.03
N ILE A 88 2.72 7.82 -2.08
CA ILE A 88 1.60 8.64 -2.53
C ILE A 88 0.30 7.84 -2.51
N GLY A 89 -0.78 8.54 -2.17
CA GLY A 89 -2.14 8.06 -2.34
C GLY A 89 -2.62 7.21 -1.18
N VAL A 90 -3.83 6.68 -1.34
CA VAL A 90 -4.48 5.84 -0.32
C VAL A 90 -3.71 4.54 -0.08
N CYS A 91 -2.96 4.06 -1.08
CA CYS A 91 -2.14 2.87 -0.93
C CYS A 91 -0.67 3.15 -0.54
N GLN A 92 -0.26 4.42 -0.42
CA GLN A 92 1.11 4.77 0.02
C GLN A 92 2.21 4.13 -0.84
N ILE A 93 2.03 4.10 -2.16
CA ILE A 93 3.01 3.56 -3.10
C ILE A 93 4.08 4.61 -3.41
N LYS A 94 5.35 4.24 -3.38
CA LYS A 94 6.44 5.14 -3.77
C LYS A 94 6.43 5.44 -5.27
N LEU A 95 6.81 6.66 -5.65
CA LEU A 95 6.98 7.05 -7.06
C LEU A 95 7.98 6.16 -7.80
N SER A 96 9.10 5.78 -7.16
CA SER A 96 10.08 4.84 -7.71
C SER A 96 9.49 3.46 -7.93
N THR A 97 8.69 2.96 -6.98
CA THR A 97 8.01 1.66 -7.08
C THR A 97 7.01 1.64 -8.24
N ALA A 98 6.19 2.68 -8.39
CA ALA A 98 5.23 2.75 -9.51
C ALA A 98 5.92 2.78 -10.88
N ARG A 99 7.05 3.50 -11.00
CA ARG A 99 7.88 3.51 -12.20
C ARG A 99 8.53 2.15 -12.45
N TRP A 100 9.03 1.51 -11.41
CA TRP A 100 9.59 0.15 -11.49
C TRP A 100 8.56 -0.86 -11.99
N ILE A 101 7.33 -0.82 -11.44
CA ILE A 101 6.20 -1.65 -11.89
C ILE A 101 5.98 -1.45 -13.39
N SER A 102 5.91 -0.21 -13.86
CA SER A 102 5.71 0.10 -15.29
C SER A 102 6.80 -0.46 -16.20
N GLY A 103 8.07 -0.40 -15.77
CA GLY A 103 9.19 -0.97 -16.52
C GLY A 103 9.17 -2.50 -16.57
N VAL A 104 8.89 -3.13 -15.42
CA VAL A 104 8.89 -4.59 -15.28
C VAL A 104 7.68 -5.24 -15.95
N ALA A 105 6.51 -4.63 -15.82
CA ALA A 105 5.23 -5.06 -16.38
C ALA A 105 5.30 -5.44 -17.87
N ARG A 106 6.17 -4.77 -18.63
CA ARG A 106 6.28 -4.95 -20.09
C ARG A 106 7.43 -5.87 -20.50
N ASN A 107 8.32 -6.22 -19.58
CA ASN A 107 9.49 -7.02 -19.86
C ASN A 107 9.22 -8.50 -19.53
N LYS A 108 8.92 -9.30 -20.56
CA LYS A 108 8.61 -10.74 -20.42
C LYS A 108 9.75 -11.56 -19.81
N ASP A 109 10.99 -11.09 -19.95
CA ASP A 109 12.17 -11.75 -19.41
C ASP A 109 12.42 -11.40 -17.93
N ASN A 110 11.67 -10.44 -17.38
CA ASN A 110 11.81 -10.07 -15.98
C ASN A 110 11.17 -11.14 -15.05
N PRO A 111 11.82 -11.55 -13.96
CA PRO A 111 11.27 -12.53 -13.03
C PRO A 111 9.90 -12.16 -12.45
N TYR A 112 9.63 -10.87 -12.27
CA TYR A 112 8.38 -10.31 -11.76
C TYR A 112 7.31 -10.09 -12.82
N TYR A 113 7.59 -10.38 -14.09
CA TYR A 113 6.59 -10.29 -15.16
C TYR A 113 5.39 -11.20 -14.86
N ILE A 114 4.19 -10.64 -14.98
CA ILE A 114 2.94 -11.41 -14.92
C ILE A 114 2.16 -11.13 -16.20
N LYS A 115 1.53 -12.16 -16.74
CA LYS A 115 0.70 -12.02 -17.93
C LYS A 115 -0.67 -11.51 -17.50
N VAL A 116 -0.95 -10.23 -17.74
CA VAL A 116 -2.27 -9.61 -17.57
C VAL A 116 -2.75 -9.05 -18.91
N SER A 117 -4.02 -8.68 -19.02
CA SER A 117 -4.55 -8.10 -20.25
C SER A 117 -3.85 -6.78 -20.59
N ASP A 118 -3.65 -6.48 -21.87
CA ASP A 118 -3.02 -5.23 -22.31
C ASP A 118 -3.80 -4.00 -21.82
N HIS A 119 -5.13 -4.12 -21.70
CA HIS A 119 -6.00 -3.10 -21.11
C HIS A 119 -5.59 -2.75 -19.68
N TYR A 120 -5.22 -3.73 -18.87
CA TYR A 120 -4.75 -3.51 -17.50
C TYR A 120 -3.42 -2.74 -17.48
N PHE A 121 -2.52 -3.01 -18.42
CA PHE A 121 -1.22 -2.32 -18.46
C PHE A 121 -1.31 -0.84 -18.86
N HIS A 122 -2.27 -0.47 -19.72
CA HIS A 122 -2.50 0.95 -20.04
C HIS A 122 -2.90 1.78 -18.82
N ILE A 123 -3.50 1.13 -17.83
CA ILE A 123 -4.05 1.77 -16.63
C ILE A 123 -2.95 2.11 -15.61
N VAL A 124 -1.86 1.33 -15.58
CA VAL A 124 -0.75 1.48 -14.62
C VAL A 124 0.56 1.96 -15.24
N SER A 125 0.64 2.05 -16.58
CA SER A 125 1.84 2.48 -17.27
C SER A 125 2.06 3.98 -17.12
N VAL A 126 3.23 4.37 -16.65
CA VAL A 126 3.65 5.77 -16.52
C VAL A 126 4.81 6.08 -17.45
N SER A 127 4.82 7.27 -18.05
CA SER A 127 5.93 7.76 -18.88
C SER A 127 6.69 8.93 -18.26
N SER A 128 6.10 9.61 -17.25
CA SER A 128 6.73 10.71 -16.52
C SER A 128 6.48 10.67 -15.00
N PRO A 129 7.31 11.33 -14.18
CA PRO A 129 7.05 11.51 -12.74
C PRO A 129 5.70 12.17 -12.45
N GLN A 130 5.28 13.14 -13.27
CA GLN A 130 4.00 13.84 -13.13
C GLN A 130 2.81 12.92 -13.41
N GLU A 131 2.88 12.09 -14.45
CA GLU A 131 1.88 11.05 -14.71
C GLU A 131 1.83 10.03 -13.58
N THR A 132 3.00 9.62 -13.08
CA THR A 132 3.09 8.70 -11.93
C THR A 132 2.36 9.28 -10.72
N LEU A 133 2.63 10.55 -10.41
CA LEU A 133 1.97 11.25 -9.31
C LEU A 133 0.44 11.32 -9.53
N ALA A 134 0.00 11.65 -10.74
CA ALA A 134 -1.43 11.73 -11.07
C ALA A 134 -2.15 10.38 -10.90
N ILE A 135 -1.51 9.29 -11.33
CA ILE A 135 -2.01 7.92 -11.12
C ILE A 135 -2.11 7.61 -9.63
N LEU A 136 -1.06 7.87 -8.85
CA LEU A 136 -1.06 7.50 -7.44
C LEU A 136 -1.99 8.35 -6.57
N ILE A 137 -2.29 9.60 -6.95
CA ILE A 137 -3.28 10.44 -6.27
C ILE A 137 -4.70 9.91 -6.48
N ASN A 138 -5.00 9.33 -7.65
CA ASN A 138 -6.30 8.75 -7.91
C ASN A 138 -6.49 7.44 -7.10
N PRO A 139 -7.51 7.34 -6.22
CA PRO A 139 -7.65 6.17 -5.34
C PRO A 139 -7.80 4.84 -6.09
N ILE A 140 -8.58 4.80 -7.16
CA ILE A 140 -8.80 3.58 -7.97
C ILE A 140 -7.48 3.13 -8.60
N GLN A 141 -6.74 4.08 -9.17
CA GLN A 141 -5.46 3.78 -9.81
C GLN A 141 -4.37 3.40 -8.81
N SER A 142 -4.37 4.03 -7.63
CA SER A 142 -3.52 3.67 -6.49
C SER A 142 -3.77 2.22 -6.07
N ILE A 143 -5.05 1.82 -5.93
CA ILE A 143 -5.48 0.46 -5.61
C ILE A 143 -5.01 -0.54 -6.66
N ARG A 144 -5.24 -0.26 -7.95
CA ARG A 144 -4.79 -1.13 -9.05
C ARG A 144 -3.27 -1.30 -9.09
N THR A 145 -2.53 -0.22 -8.87
CA THR A 145 -1.06 -0.22 -8.83
C THR A 145 -0.56 -1.07 -7.66
N ALA A 146 -1.16 -0.91 -6.48
CA ALA A 146 -0.82 -1.68 -5.29
C ALA A 146 -1.14 -3.18 -5.45
N GLN A 147 -2.31 -3.51 -6.03
CA GLN A 147 -2.66 -4.90 -6.32
C GLN A 147 -1.72 -5.55 -7.33
N LEU A 148 -1.32 -4.80 -8.37
CA LEU A 148 -0.34 -5.28 -9.33
C LEU A 148 1.00 -5.59 -8.64
N LEU A 149 1.48 -4.71 -7.75
CA LEU A 149 2.70 -4.96 -6.97
C LEU A 149 2.62 -6.24 -6.14
N ILE A 150 1.48 -6.45 -5.47
CA ILE A 150 1.25 -7.65 -4.65
C ILE A 150 1.21 -8.90 -5.53
N ALA A 151 0.51 -8.86 -6.66
CA ALA A 151 0.46 -9.96 -7.62
C ALA A 151 1.86 -10.28 -8.16
N MET A 152 2.62 -9.27 -8.59
CA MET A 152 4.00 -9.45 -9.07
C MET A 152 4.88 -10.13 -8.02
N ASN A 153 4.77 -9.73 -6.75
CA ASN A 153 5.48 -10.38 -5.64
C ASN A 153 5.02 -11.83 -5.44
N TYR A 154 3.72 -12.07 -5.38
CA TYR A 154 3.16 -13.42 -5.23
C TYR A 154 3.65 -14.36 -6.33
N TYR A 155 3.49 -13.97 -7.59
CA TYR A 155 3.91 -14.80 -8.72
C TYR A 155 5.42 -14.97 -8.82
N ARG A 156 6.22 -13.96 -8.45
CA ARG A 156 7.68 -14.10 -8.38
C ARG A 156 8.11 -15.21 -7.42
N TRP A 157 7.44 -15.31 -6.27
CA TRP A 157 7.69 -16.34 -5.27
C TRP A 157 7.14 -17.70 -5.69
N LEU A 158 5.94 -17.72 -6.27
CA LEU A 158 5.33 -18.95 -6.79
C LEU A 158 6.21 -19.60 -7.88
N LYS A 159 6.75 -18.81 -8.81
CA LYS A 159 7.71 -19.29 -9.84
C LYS A 159 9.00 -19.86 -9.24
N ALA A 160 9.38 -19.44 -8.04
CA ALA A 160 10.52 -19.99 -7.31
C ALA A 160 10.15 -21.24 -6.49
N GLY A 161 8.93 -21.76 -6.63
CA GLY A 161 8.43 -22.95 -5.92
C GLY A 161 7.96 -22.66 -4.50
N ILE A 162 7.71 -21.40 -4.15
CA ILE A 162 7.24 -21.00 -2.81
C ILE A 162 5.88 -20.35 -2.94
N ASP A 163 4.83 -21.10 -2.62
CA ASP A 163 3.48 -20.56 -2.53
C ASP A 163 3.31 -19.72 -1.25
N LEU A 164 2.81 -18.50 -1.41
CA LEU A 164 2.55 -17.56 -0.32
C LEU A 164 1.07 -17.44 0.04
N LYS A 165 0.18 -18.30 -0.49
CA LYS A 165 -1.26 -18.23 -0.25
C LYS A 165 -1.64 -18.13 1.23
N ASP A 166 -1.04 -18.97 2.07
CA ASP A 166 -1.27 -18.98 3.52
C ASP A 166 -0.22 -18.16 4.30
N LYS A 167 0.56 -17.34 3.59
CA LYS A 167 1.67 -16.54 4.13
C LYS A 167 1.45 -15.06 3.85
N VAL A 168 0.23 -14.59 4.07
CA VAL A 168 -0.19 -13.22 3.78
C VAL A 168 0.67 -12.17 4.50
N GLY A 169 1.14 -12.46 5.72
CA GLY A 169 2.12 -11.59 6.42
C GLY A 169 3.46 -11.42 5.68
N VAL A 170 3.90 -12.43 4.93
CA VAL A 170 5.10 -12.31 4.07
C VAL A 170 4.81 -11.42 2.87
N LEU A 171 3.66 -11.57 2.21
CA LEU A 171 3.26 -10.69 1.11
C LEU A 171 3.16 -9.23 1.56
N ALA A 172 2.56 -8.98 2.72
CA ALA A 172 2.47 -7.66 3.34
C ALA A 172 3.87 -7.09 3.69
N THR A 173 4.80 -7.95 4.11
CA THR A 173 6.20 -7.55 4.34
C THR A 173 6.87 -7.10 3.03
N LEU A 174 6.66 -7.83 1.94
CA LEU A 174 7.20 -7.48 0.62
C LEU A 174 6.58 -6.18 0.08
N TYR A 175 5.28 -5.98 0.32
CA TYR A 175 4.58 -4.74 0.01
C TYR A 175 5.21 -3.53 0.72
N ASN A 176 5.40 -3.64 2.04
CA ASN A 176 5.92 -2.56 2.86
C ASN A 176 7.42 -2.31 2.67
N ALA A 177 8.24 -3.36 2.64
CA ALA A 177 9.70 -3.24 2.53
C ALA A 177 10.19 -3.05 1.07
N GLY A 178 9.35 -3.40 0.09
CA GLY A 178 9.69 -3.48 -1.32
C GLY A 178 10.38 -4.79 -1.71
N SER A 179 10.25 -5.16 -2.98
CA SER A 179 10.89 -6.36 -3.56
C SER A 179 12.40 -6.19 -3.78
N ILE A 180 12.85 -4.94 -3.90
CA ILE A 180 14.24 -4.55 -4.09
C ILE A 180 14.68 -3.72 -2.87
N ASP A 181 15.86 -4.00 -2.34
CA ASP A 181 16.40 -3.27 -1.20
C ASP A 181 17.07 -1.95 -1.60
N ARG A 182 17.58 -1.21 -0.61
CA ARG A 182 18.22 0.10 -0.82
C ARG A 182 19.52 0.01 -1.63
N ASN A 183 20.13 -1.18 -1.71
CA ASN A 183 21.34 -1.45 -2.47
C ASN A 183 21.02 -1.97 -3.88
N GLY A 184 19.74 -2.04 -4.27
CA GLY A 184 19.32 -2.60 -5.55
C GLY A 184 19.29 -4.14 -5.57
N VAL A 185 19.48 -4.79 -4.43
CA VAL A 185 19.48 -6.26 -4.32
C VAL A 185 18.04 -6.75 -4.15
N GLU A 186 17.69 -7.78 -4.91
CA GLU A 186 16.39 -8.43 -4.78
C GLU A 186 16.25 -9.07 -3.38
N ARG A 187 15.13 -8.83 -2.71
CA ARG A 187 14.66 -9.64 -1.58
C ARG A 187 14.09 -10.95 -2.12
N ALA A 188 15.01 -11.77 -2.63
CA ALA A 188 14.68 -12.96 -3.39
C ALA A 188 13.91 -14.01 -2.55
N PRO A 189 13.11 -14.87 -3.21
CA PRO A 189 12.45 -15.98 -2.54
C PRO A 189 13.43 -16.86 -1.77
N GLY A 190 13.17 -17.04 -0.48
CA GLY A 190 13.98 -17.87 0.42
C GLY A 190 13.14 -18.97 1.06
N ARG A 191 13.75 -20.13 1.37
CA ARG A 191 13.03 -21.32 1.89
C ARG A 191 12.23 -21.06 3.18
N HIS A 192 12.63 -20.07 3.96
CA HIS A 192 11.98 -19.71 5.23
C HIS A 192 11.71 -18.20 5.26
N PRO A 193 10.70 -17.72 4.51
CA PRO A 193 10.36 -16.31 4.53
C PRO A 193 9.93 -15.89 5.94
N LYS A 194 10.43 -14.73 6.38
CA LYS A 194 10.05 -14.12 7.65
C LYS A 194 9.28 -12.84 7.37
N MET A 195 8.21 -12.65 8.11
CA MET A 195 7.50 -11.38 8.13
C MET A 195 8.18 -10.40 9.09
N ASN A 196 8.09 -9.11 8.80
CA ASN A 196 8.46 -8.06 9.75
C ASN A 196 7.23 -7.67 10.60
N ARG A 197 7.36 -6.63 11.44
CA ARG A 197 6.25 -6.13 12.26
C ARG A 197 5.01 -5.75 11.45
N TYR A 198 5.19 -5.18 10.26
CA TYR A 198 4.09 -4.83 9.37
C TYR A 198 3.34 -6.10 8.92
N GLY A 199 4.09 -7.13 8.51
CA GLY A 199 3.53 -8.42 8.13
C GLY A 199 2.84 -9.16 9.27
N GLU A 200 3.33 -9.02 10.51
CA GLU A 200 2.65 -9.56 11.69
C GLU A 200 1.25 -8.94 11.88
N LEU A 201 1.13 -7.62 11.73
CA LEU A 201 -0.16 -6.93 11.83
C LEU A 201 -1.11 -7.37 10.71
N ALA A 202 -0.60 -7.55 9.50
CA ALA A 202 -1.38 -8.08 8.37
C ALA A 202 -1.85 -9.52 8.65
N MET A 203 -1.00 -10.36 9.25
CA MET A 203 -1.37 -11.74 9.61
C MET A 203 -2.42 -11.76 10.73
N GLN A 204 -2.29 -10.90 11.74
CA GLN A 204 -3.31 -10.77 12.80
C GLN A 204 -4.67 -10.37 12.22
N PHE A 205 -4.70 -9.44 11.27
CA PHE A 205 -5.93 -9.07 10.58
C PHE A 205 -6.45 -10.21 9.69
N PHE A 206 -5.58 -10.94 9.00
CA PHE A 206 -5.97 -12.12 8.24
C PHE A 206 -6.67 -13.17 9.11
N ASP A 207 -6.22 -13.38 10.34
CA ASP A 207 -6.81 -14.33 11.29
C ASP A 207 -8.08 -13.79 11.98
N SER A 208 -8.42 -12.52 11.79
CA SER A 208 -9.58 -11.89 12.43
C SER A 208 -10.91 -12.18 11.72
N ASP A 209 -12.01 -12.15 12.48
CA ASP A 209 -13.37 -12.20 11.93
C ASP A 209 -13.71 -10.95 11.10
N SER A 210 -13.04 -9.82 11.37
CA SER A 210 -13.23 -8.58 10.62
C SER A 210 -13.00 -8.79 9.12
N LEU A 211 -11.99 -9.57 8.73
CA LEU A 211 -11.72 -9.89 7.31
C LEU A 211 -12.89 -10.62 6.64
N LEU A 212 -13.56 -11.53 7.35
CA LEU A 212 -14.68 -12.31 6.82
C LEU A 212 -15.87 -11.42 6.43
N SER A 213 -15.97 -10.22 7.01
CA SER A 213 -16.98 -9.23 6.61
C SER A 213 -16.67 -8.51 5.30
N LEU A 214 -15.45 -8.65 4.76
CA LEU A 214 -14.99 -7.99 3.55
C LEU A 214 -14.85 -8.96 2.36
N THR A 215 -14.38 -10.18 2.62
CA THR A 215 -14.05 -11.15 1.57
C THR A 215 -13.98 -12.57 2.12
N THR A 216 -13.99 -13.56 1.23
CA THR A 216 -13.80 -14.99 1.53
C THR A 216 -12.32 -15.36 1.41
N LYS A 217 -11.86 -16.26 2.30
CA LYS A 217 -10.49 -16.81 2.30
C LYS A 217 -10.31 -17.93 1.28
#